data_AF-A0A2D4FHG1-F1
#
_entry.id   AF-A0A2D4FHG1-F1
#
_cell.length_a   1.000
_cell.length_b   1.000
_cell.length_c   1.000
_cell.angle_alpha   90.00
_cell.angle_beta   90.00
_cell.angle_gamma   90.00
#
_symmetry.space_group_name_H-M   'P 1'
#
loop_
_entity.id
_entity.type
_entity.pdbx_description
1 polymer ?
#
loop_
_entity_poly.entity_id
_entity_poly.type
_entity_poly.pdbx_seq_one_letter_code
_entity_poly.pdbx_strand_id
1 'polypeptide(L)'
;MQMPEEEAFCVFFKLMQDYRLRELFKPSMAELGLCMYQFESMIQEQLPELFMHFQAQSFHTSMYASSWFLTIFLTSFPLPIATRIFDIFMCEGLEIVFRVGVALLQMNQAELVQLDMEGMLQHFQKVVPHQFDGGPDKLIQMAYQVKYNAKKMKKLEKEYTTIKTKEMEEQIEIKRLRTENRLLKQRIETLEKESASLADRLIQGQVTRAQEAEENYLTKRELATIKQQSDEAITKLEQAENTIRELQQQQQWVRLIAP
;
A
#
# COMPACT_ATOMS: atom_id res chain seq x y z
N MET A 1 -26.68 -12.35 -38.21
CA MET A 1 -26.60 -11.10 -38.98
C MET A 1 -25.47 -11.17 -40.01
N GLN A 2 -25.76 -11.08 -41.30
CA GLN A 2 -24.79 -10.70 -42.33
C GLN A 2 -25.35 -9.42 -42.97
N MET A 3 -24.63 -8.30 -42.80
CA MET A 3 -25.03 -6.99 -43.32
C MET A 3 -23.79 -6.27 -43.88
N PRO A 4 -23.97 -5.29 -44.77
CA PRO A 4 -22.89 -4.44 -45.26
C PRO A 4 -22.12 -3.74 -44.13
N GLU A 5 -20.87 -3.38 -44.38
CA GLU A 5 -19.96 -2.75 -43.41
C GLU A 5 -20.57 -1.50 -42.76
N GLU A 6 -21.19 -0.63 -43.56
CA GLU A 6 -21.79 0.62 -43.08
C GLU A 6 -22.93 0.35 -42.08
N GLU A 7 -23.80 -0.61 -42.39
CA GLU A 7 -24.90 -1.02 -41.51
C GLU A 7 -24.35 -1.68 -40.24
N ALA A 8 -23.32 -2.50 -40.36
CA ALA A 8 -22.66 -3.14 -39.22
C ALA A 8 -22.07 -2.10 -38.27
N PHE A 9 -21.44 -1.04 -38.81
CA PHE A 9 -20.94 0.08 -38.01
C PHE A 9 -22.08 0.83 -37.32
N CYS A 10 -23.20 1.09 -38.00
CA CYS A 10 -24.37 1.72 -37.38
C CYS A 10 -24.93 0.88 -36.22
N VAL A 11 -25.06 -0.42 -36.40
CA VAL A 11 -25.49 -1.34 -35.33
C VAL A 11 -24.49 -1.35 -34.19
N PHE A 12 -23.19 -1.46 -34.47
CA PHE A 12 -22.15 -1.41 -33.46
C PHE A 12 -22.18 -0.10 -32.64
N PHE A 13 -22.34 1.05 -33.31
CA PHE A 13 -22.47 2.34 -32.63
C PHE A 13 -23.69 2.35 -31.69
N LYS A 14 -24.83 1.84 -32.16
CA LYS A 14 -26.05 1.70 -31.36
C LYS A 14 -25.84 0.78 -30.16
N LEU A 15 -25.15 -0.34 -30.31
CA LEU A 15 -24.82 -1.23 -29.20
C LEU A 15 -23.92 -0.54 -28.15
N MET A 16 -22.91 0.21 -28.61
CA MET A 16 -21.97 0.87 -27.71
C MET A 16 -22.60 2.04 -26.96
N GLN A 17 -23.52 2.78 -27.59
CA GLN A 17 -24.16 3.96 -27.00
C GLN A 17 -25.51 3.63 -26.34
N ASP A 18 -26.47 3.17 -27.13
CA ASP A 18 -27.87 3.01 -26.69
C ASP A 18 -28.02 1.79 -25.78
N TYR A 19 -27.35 0.67 -26.08
CA TYR A 19 -27.31 -0.52 -25.20
C TYR A 19 -26.24 -0.42 -24.11
N ARG A 20 -25.52 0.71 -24.04
CA ARG A 20 -24.48 1.00 -23.05
C ARG A 20 -23.38 -0.06 -22.94
N LEU A 21 -23.14 -0.85 -23.99
CA LEU A 21 -22.14 -1.92 -23.96
C LEU A 21 -20.73 -1.36 -23.69
N ARG A 22 -20.45 -0.13 -24.12
CA ARG A 22 -19.19 0.59 -23.84
C ARG A 22 -18.86 0.69 -22.36
N GLU A 23 -19.86 0.74 -21.47
CA GLU A 23 -19.64 0.86 -20.03
C GLU A 23 -18.86 -0.32 -19.46
N LEU A 24 -19.05 -1.53 -20.02
CA LEU A 24 -18.30 -2.74 -19.65
C LEU A 24 -16.80 -2.66 -20.01
N PHE A 25 -16.44 -1.82 -20.97
CA PHE A 25 -15.07 -1.70 -21.50
C PHE A 25 -14.31 -0.48 -20.98
N LYS A 26 -14.90 0.33 -20.08
CA LYS A 26 -14.19 1.47 -19.49
C LYS A 26 -12.97 0.99 -18.68
N PRO A 27 -11.87 1.75 -18.61
CA PRO A 27 -10.65 1.32 -17.93
C PRO A 27 -10.82 0.90 -16.47
N SER A 28 -11.82 1.45 -15.76
CA SER A 28 -12.12 1.06 -14.38
C SER A 28 -12.78 -0.32 -14.26
N MET A 29 -13.31 -0.86 -15.36
CA MET A 29 -14.11 -2.10 -15.41
C MET A 29 -15.24 -2.12 -14.38
N ALA A 30 -15.74 -0.94 -13.98
CA ALA A 30 -16.72 -0.81 -12.91
C ALA A 30 -18.04 -1.52 -13.24
N GLU A 31 -18.54 -1.35 -14.47
CA GLU A 31 -19.79 -1.99 -14.91
C GLU A 31 -19.63 -3.51 -15.05
N LEU A 32 -18.46 -3.98 -15.51
CA LEU A 32 -18.15 -5.41 -15.55
C LEU A 32 -18.08 -6.00 -14.14
N GLY A 33 -17.42 -5.30 -13.20
CA GLY A 33 -17.36 -5.69 -11.80
C GLY A 33 -18.74 -5.75 -11.14
N LEU A 34 -19.63 -4.82 -11.48
CA LEU A 34 -21.04 -4.87 -11.07
C LEU A 34 -21.74 -6.12 -11.61
N CYS A 35 -21.54 -6.45 -12.89
CA CYS A 35 -22.10 -7.66 -13.49
C CYS A 35 -21.60 -8.93 -12.77
N MET A 36 -20.31 -9.00 -12.44
CA MET A 36 -19.75 -10.13 -11.68
C MET A 36 -20.43 -10.25 -10.31
N TYR A 37 -20.58 -9.15 -9.58
CA TYR A 37 -21.22 -9.12 -8.26
C TYR A 37 -22.69 -9.56 -8.32
N GLN A 38 -23.44 -9.07 -9.32
CA GLN A 38 -24.83 -9.48 -9.54
C GLN A 38 -24.94 -10.96 -9.92
N PHE A 39 -24.07 -11.43 -10.81
CA PHE A 39 -24.07 -12.81 -11.27
C PHE A 39 -23.70 -13.78 -10.15
N GLU A 40 -22.69 -13.44 -9.35
CA GLU A 40 -22.32 -14.19 -8.14
C GLU A 40 -23.48 -14.28 -7.15
N SER A 41 -24.24 -13.19 -6.93
CA SER A 41 -25.44 -13.21 -6.10
C SER A 41 -26.53 -14.15 -6.65
N MET A 42 -26.68 -14.25 -7.98
CA MET A 42 -27.60 -15.22 -8.58
C MET A 42 -27.14 -16.65 -8.36
N ILE A 43 -25.84 -16.93 -8.51
CA ILE A 43 -25.26 -18.26 -8.28
C ILE A 43 -25.45 -18.66 -6.82
N GLN A 44 -25.18 -17.75 -5.87
CA GLN A 44 -25.39 -18.00 -4.46
C GLN A 44 -26.84 -18.35 -4.12
N GLU A 45 -27.81 -17.69 -4.74
CA GLU A 45 -29.24 -17.94 -4.48
C GLU A 45 -29.77 -19.18 -5.19
N GLN A 46 -29.38 -19.41 -6.44
CA GLN A 46 -29.98 -20.45 -7.30
C GLN A 46 -29.18 -21.75 -7.35
N LEU A 47 -27.87 -21.68 -7.06
CA LEU A 47 -26.92 -22.80 -7.10
C LEU A 47 -26.01 -22.79 -5.85
N PRO A 48 -26.57 -22.84 -4.62
CA PRO A 48 -25.81 -22.63 -3.39
C PRO A 48 -24.69 -23.65 -3.18
N GLU A 49 -24.90 -24.91 -3.57
CA GLU A 49 -23.88 -25.96 -3.50
C GLU A 49 -22.68 -25.64 -4.41
N LEU A 50 -22.95 -25.26 -5.66
CA LEU A 50 -21.91 -24.87 -6.60
C LEU A 50 -21.18 -23.60 -6.14
N PHE A 51 -21.90 -22.63 -5.59
CA PHE A 51 -21.32 -21.43 -5.01
C PHE A 51 -20.34 -21.76 -3.87
N MET A 52 -20.74 -22.64 -2.94
CA MET A 52 -19.86 -23.07 -1.85
C MET A 52 -18.61 -23.78 -2.37
N HIS A 53 -18.75 -24.62 -3.40
CA HIS A 53 -17.62 -25.27 -4.05
C HIS A 53 -16.68 -24.26 -4.70
N PHE A 54 -17.21 -23.28 -5.44
CA PHE A 54 -16.41 -22.22 -6.05
C PHE A 54 -15.64 -21.42 -4.99
N GLN A 55 -16.26 -21.09 -3.85
CA GLN A 55 -15.57 -20.43 -2.74
C GLN A 55 -14.47 -21.31 -2.14
N ALA A 56 -14.73 -22.60 -1.92
CA ALA A 56 -13.72 -23.54 -1.41
C ALA A 56 -12.51 -23.67 -2.34
N GLN A 57 -12.72 -23.60 -3.65
CA GLN A 57 -11.67 -23.65 -4.66
C GLN A 57 -11.04 -22.28 -4.98
N SER A 58 -11.45 -21.20 -4.29
CA SER A 58 -11.06 -19.81 -4.63
C SER A 58 -11.30 -19.47 -6.10
N PHE A 59 -12.36 -20.03 -6.69
CA PHE A 59 -12.71 -19.88 -8.08
C PHE A 59 -13.66 -18.70 -8.25
N HIS A 60 -13.09 -17.53 -8.53
CA HIS A 60 -13.84 -16.30 -8.63
C HIS A 60 -14.65 -16.21 -9.92
N THR A 61 -15.86 -15.65 -9.83
CA THR A 61 -16.78 -15.45 -10.95
C THR A 61 -16.12 -14.76 -12.16
N SER A 62 -15.23 -13.79 -11.91
CA SER A 62 -14.49 -13.07 -12.96
C SER A 62 -13.54 -13.94 -13.77
N MET A 63 -13.08 -15.08 -13.26
CA MET A 63 -12.12 -15.96 -13.95
C MET A 63 -12.71 -16.62 -15.19
N TYR A 64 -14.01 -16.93 -15.19
CA TYR A 64 -14.68 -17.63 -16.29
C TYR A 64 -15.77 -16.79 -16.96
N ALA A 65 -16.45 -15.90 -16.24
CA ALA A 65 -17.61 -15.20 -16.76
C ALA A 65 -17.28 -13.87 -17.46
N SER A 66 -16.08 -13.29 -17.25
CA SER A 66 -15.76 -11.97 -17.82
C SER A 66 -15.95 -11.90 -19.34
N SER A 67 -15.52 -12.94 -20.07
CA SER A 67 -15.68 -13.03 -21.53
C SER A 67 -17.14 -13.16 -21.96
N TRP A 68 -17.98 -13.81 -21.14
CA TRP A 68 -19.41 -13.99 -21.42
C TRP A 68 -20.13 -12.65 -21.50
N PHE A 69 -19.83 -11.74 -20.55
CA PHE A 69 -20.43 -10.41 -20.50
C PHE A 69 -19.81 -9.45 -21.53
N LEU A 70 -18.48 -9.46 -21.69
CA LEU A 70 -17.81 -8.56 -22.63
C LEU A 70 -18.17 -8.88 -24.08
N THR A 71 -18.29 -10.16 -24.42
CA THR A 71 -18.50 -10.59 -25.81
C THR A 71 -19.90 -11.09 -26.09
N ILE A 72 -20.81 -11.07 -25.10
CA ILE A 72 -22.16 -11.62 -25.22
C ILE A 72 -22.08 -13.07 -25.74
N PHE A 73 -21.14 -13.84 -25.19
CA PHE A 73 -20.79 -15.21 -25.58
C PHE A 73 -20.29 -15.43 -27.02
N LEU A 74 -20.06 -14.37 -27.82
CA LEU A 74 -19.56 -14.49 -29.20
C LEU A 74 -18.22 -15.21 -29.32
N THR A 75 -17.40 -15.18 -28.28
CA THR A 75 -16.11 -15.89 -28.25
C THR A 75 -16.17 -17.22 -27.49
N SER A 76 -17.32 -17.58 -26.93
CA SER A 76 -17.49 -18.76 -26.06
C SER A 76 -18.20 -19.91 -26.75
N PHE A 77 -19.04 -19.64 -27.74
CA PHE A 77 -19.79 -20.66 -28.47
C PHE A 77 -19.53 -20.61 -29.98
N PRO A 78 -19.77 -21.73 -30.69
CA PRO A 78 -19.91 -21.73 -32.14
C PRO A 78 -20.95 -20.70 -32.61
N LEU A 79 -20.72 -20.15 -33.80
CA LEU A 79 -21.49 -19.02 -34.34
C LEU A 79 -23.02 -19.21 -34.27
N PRO A 80 -23.63 -20.37 -34.60
CA PRO A 80 -25.09 -20.52 -34.58
C PRO A 80 -25.74 -20.28 -33.21
N ILE A 81 -25.06 -20.67 -32.14
CA ILE A 81 -25.56 -20.48 -30.76
C ILE A 81 -25.28 -19.05 -30.31
N ALA A 82 -24.07 -18.58 -30.57
CA ALA A 82 -23.64 -17.26 -30.17
C ALA A 82 -24.49 -16.16 -30.82
N THR A 83 -24.81 -16.28 -32.12
CA THR A 83 -25.70 -15.34 -32.81
C THR A 83 -27.11 -15.37 -32.25
N ARG A 84 -27.64 -16.56 -31.88
CA ARG A 84 -28.97 -16.64 -31.28
C ARG A 84 -29.03 -15.93 -29.92
N ILE A 85 -28.01 -16.09 -29.08
CA ILE A 85 -27.90 -15.36 -27.81
C ILE A 85 -27.81 -13.86 -28.08
N PHE A 86 -27.00 -13.47 -29.06
CA PHE A 86 -26.80 -12.07 -29.44
C PHE A 86 -28.08 -11.42 -29.98
N ASP A 87 -28.87 -12.14 -30.78
CA ASP A 87 -30.16 -11.66 -31.30
C ASP A 87 -31.16 -11.38 -30.17
N ILE A 88 -31.20 -12.25 -29.15
CA ILE A 88 -32.05 -12.04 -27.96
C ILE A 88 -31.51 -10.85 -27.14
N PHE A 89 -30.20 -10.73 -26.99
CA PHE A 89 -29.58 -9.58 -26.31
C PHE A 89 -29.96 -8.25 -26.98
N MET A 90 -29.99 -8.19 -28.30
CA MET A 90 -30.44 -7.00 -29.02
C MET A 90 -31.93 -6.69 -28.77
N CYS A 91 -32.75 -7.66 -28.37
CA CYS A 91 -34.17 -7.42 -28.08
C CYS A 91 -34.42 -7.08 -26.61
N GLU A 92 -33.79 -7.84 -25.69
CA GLU A 92 -34.10 -7.84 -24.26
C GLU A 92 -33.01 -7.17 -23.40
N GLY A 93 -31.85 -6.88 -23.99
CA GLY A 93 -30.70 -6.31 -23.29
C GLY A 93 -29.91 -7.35 -22.49
N LEU A 94 -29.11 -6.86 -21.53
CA LEU A 94 -28.10 -7.68 -20.84
C LEU A 94 -28.68 -8.78 -19.94
N GLU A 95 -29.98 -8.75 -19.63
CA GLU A 95 -30.65 -9.77 -18.79
C GLU A 95 -30.44 -11.19 -19.32
N ILE A 96 -30.49 -11.39 -20.64
CA ILE A 96 -30.31 -12.72 -21.24
C ILE A 96 -28.92 -13.29 -20.95
N VAL A 97 -27.89 -12.44 -20.80
CA VAL A 97 -26.52 -12.89 -20.52
C VAL A 97 -26.44 -13.53 -19.13
N PHE A 98 -27.09 -12.92 -18.13
CA PHE A 98 -27.21 -13.50 -16.79
C PHE A 98 -27.95 -14.83 -16.83
N ARG A 99 -29.08 -14.88 -17.54
CA ARG A 99 -29.92 -16.08 -17.66
C ARG A 99 -29.18 -17.23 -18.32
N VAL A 100 -28.52 -16.98 -19.44
CA VAL A 100 -27.69 -17.97 -20.14
C VAL A 100 -26.55 -18.42 -19.24
N GLY A 101 -25.84 -17.49 -18.57
CA GLY A 101 -24.78 -17.84 -17.64
C GLY A 101 -25.22 -18.79 -16.54
N VAL A 102 -26.37 -18.53 -15.88
CA VAL A 102 -26.89 -19.43 -14.84
C VAL A 102 -27.36 -20.75 -15.43
N ALA A 103 -28.01 -20.75 -16.59
CA ALA A 103 -28.44 -21.97 -17.27
C ALA A 103 -27.26 -22.88 -17.61
N LEU A 104 -26.14 -22.31 -18.07
CA LEU A 104 -24.90 -23.08 -18.32
C LEU A 104 -24.38 -23.73 -17.04
N LEU A 105 -24.37 -22.99 -15.93
CA LEU A 105 -23.94 -23.52 -14.64
C LEU A 105 -24.89 -24.61 -14.13
N GLN A 106 -26.21 -24.44 -14.27
CA GLN A 106 -27.21 -25.46 -13.92
C GLN A 106 -27.02 -26.75 -14.71
N MET A 107 -26.79 -26.64 -16.02
CA MET A 107 -26.59 -27.80 -16.89
C MET A 107 -25.29 -28.56 -16.58
N ASN A 108 -24.28 -27.89 -16.02
CA ASN A 108 -22.96 -28.44 -15.75
C ASN A 108 -22.67 -28.68 -14.26
N GLN A 109 -23.62 -28.41 -13.37
CA GLN A 109 -23.40 -28.42 -11.92
C GLN A 109 -22.83 -29.75 -11.42
N ALA A 110 -23.39 -30.87 -11.87
CA ALA A 110 -22.98 -32.20 -11.41
C ALA A 110 -21.50 -32.52 -11.72
N GLU A 111 -20.98 -32.00 -12.83
CA GLU A 111 -19.58 -32.16 -13.24
C GLU A 111 -18.70 -31.14 -12.53
N LEU A 112 -19.11 -29.87 -12.49
CA LEU A 112 -18.31 -28.78 -11.91
C LEU A 112 -18.00 -28.96 -10.42
N VAL A 113 -18.93 -29.50 -9.63
CA VAL A 113 -18.73 -29.76 -8.18
C VAL A 113 -17.62 -30.79 -7.92
N GLN A 114 -17.26 -31.60 -8.92
CA GLN A 114 -16.22 -32.63 -8.78
C GLN A 114 -14.83 -32.14 -9.21
N LEU A 115 -14.75 -30.95 -9.82
CA LEU A 115 -13.52 -30.42 -10.40
C LEU A 115 -12.84 -29.41 -9.46
N ASP A 116 -11.52 -29.32 -9.53
CA ASP A 116 -10.76 -28.24 -8.91
C ASP A 116 -10.80 -26.96 -9.78
N MET A 117 -10.12 -25.91 -9.33
CA MET A 117 -10.08 -24.62 -10.02
C MET A 117 -9.64 -24.74 -11.50
N GLU A 118 -8.57 -25.48 -11.77
CA GLU A 118 -8.05 -25.67 -13.13
C GLU A 118 -9.00 -26.53 -13.97
N GLY A 119 -9.52 -27.62 -13.40
CA GLY A 119 -10.50 -28.48 -14.05
C GLY A 119 -11.76 -27.73 -14.47
N MET A 120 -12.29 -26.86 -13.62
CA MET A 120 -13.44 -26.01 -13.95
C MET A 120 -13.15 -25.06 -15.11
N LEU A 121 -11.97 -24.41 -15.14
CA LEU A 121 -11.57 -23.56 -16.26
C LEU A 121 -11.48 -24.35 -17.57
N GLN A 122 -10.86 -25.52 -17.54
CA GLN A 122 -10.77 -26.39 -18.71
C GLN A 122 -12.16 -26.85 -19.18
N HIS A 123 -13.07 -27.12 -18.25
CA HIS A 123 -14.44 -27.52 -18.56
C HIS A 123 -15.19 -26.43 -19.35
N PHE A 124 -15.15 -25.18 -18.88
CA PHE A 124 -15.76 -24.05 -19.58
C PHE A 124 -15.16 -23.78 -20.95
N GLN A 125 -13.86 -24.04 -21.14
CA GLN A 125 -13.16 -23.76 -22.40
C GLN A 125 -13.31 -24.89 -23.43
N LYS A 126 -13.38 -26.14 -23.00
CA LYS A 126 -13.30 -27.31 -23.89
C LYS A 126 -14.59 -28.10 -24.00
N VAL A 127 -15.36 -28.21 -22.92
CA VAL A 127 -16.56 -29.07 -22.89
C VAL A 127 -17.79 -28.25 -23.24
N VAL A 128 -18.03 -27.16 -22.51
CA VAL A 128 -19.24 -26.33 -22.66
C VAL A 128 -19.51 -25.87 -24.11
N PRO A 129 -18.53 -25.44 -24.92
CA PRO A 129 -18.79 -25.00 -26.29
C PRO A 129 -19.39 -26.07 -27.21
N HIS A 130 -19.10 -27.35 -26.95
CA HIS A 130 -19.51 -28.50 -27.77
C HIS A 130 -20.79 -29.18 -27.26
N GLN A 131 -21.33 -28.76 -26.10
CA GLN A 131 -22.56 -29.35 -25.53
C GLN A 131 -23.83 -29.03 -26.35
N PHE A 132 -23.73 -28.11 -27.30
CA PHE A 132 -24.86 -27.51 -28.00
C PHE A 132 -24.81 -27.74 -29.52
N ASP A 133 -24.08 -28.75 -29.98
CA ASP A 133 -24.00 -29.12 -31.41
C ASP A 133 -25.37 -29.42 -32.03
N GLY A 134 -26.35 -29.84 -31.21
CA GLY A 134 -27.75 -30.02 -31.61
C GLY A 134 -28.57 -28.73 -31.79
N GLY A 135 -27.96 -27.56 -31.61
CA GLY A 135 -28.59 -26.24 -31.79
C GLY A 135 -28.85 -25.49 -30.48
N PRO A 136 -29.21 -24.19 -30.58
CA PRO A 136 -29.33 -23.31 -29.41
C PRO A 136 -30.59 -23.52 -28.58
N ASP A 137 -31.62 -24.15 -29.11
CA ASP A 137 -32.97 -24.12 -28.53
C ASP A 137 -33.02 -24.65 -27.09
N LYS A 138 -32.28 -25.73 -26.79
CA LYS A 138 -32.19 -26.28 -25.43
C LYS A 138 -31.60 -25.27 -24.44
N LEU A 139 -30.51 -24.60 -24.82
CA LEU A 139 -29.86 -23.60 -23.97
C LEU A 139 -30.79 -22.42 -23.72
N ILE A 140 -31.43 -21.92 -24.79
CA ILE A 140 -32.34 -20.78 -24.70
C ILE A 140 -33.57 -21.12 -23.84
N GLN A 141 -34.16 -22.30 -24.01
CA GLN A 141 -35.28 -22.75 -23.17
C GLN A 141 -34.90 -22.81 -21.69
N MET A 142 -33.72 -23.35 -21.37
CA MET A 142 -33.21 -23.37 -19.99
C MET A 142 -32.98 -21.94 -19.46
N ALA A 143 -32.41 -21.04 -20.27
CA ALA A 143 -32.19 -19.65 -19.89
C ALA A 143 -33.50 -18.91 -19.53
N TYR A 144 -34.59 -19.15 -20.26
CA TYR A 144 -35.89 -18.54 -19.92
C TYR A 144 -36.50 -19.11 -18.63
N GLN A 145 -36.13 -20.32 -18.20
CA GLN A 145 -36.54 -20.89 -16.92
C GLN A 145 -35.79 -20.29 -15.72
N VAL A 146 -34.60 -19.72 -15.94
CA VAL A 146 -33.82 -19.05 -14.89
C VAL A 146 -34.61 -17.84 -14.37
N LYS A 147 -34.76 -17.72 -13.05
CA LYS A 147 -35.45 -16.57 -12.47
C LYS A 147 -34.52 -15.35 -12.46
N TYR A 148 -34.93 -14.26 -13.08
CA TYR A 148 -34.25 -12.97 -13.00
C TYR A 148 -35.14 -11.93 -12.31
N ASN A 149 -34.62 -11.27 -11.27
CA ASN A 149 -35.36 -10.28 -10.50
C ASN A 149 -34.76 -8.89 -10.68
N ALA A 150 -35.32 -8.10 -11.60
CA ALA A 150 -34.86 -6.76 -11.92
C ALA A 150 -34.83 -5.80 -10.70
N LYS A 151 -35.76 -5.94 -9.74
CA LYS A 151 -35.75 -5.12 -8.52
C LYS A 151 -34.54 -5.46 -7.63
N LYS A 152 -34.20 -6.75 -7.52
CA LYS A 152 -33.01 -7.19 -6.78
C LYS A 152 -31.73 -6.72 -7.48
N MET A 153 -31.65 -6.78 -8.81
CA MET A 153 -30.47 -6.31 -9.55
C MET A 153 -30.19 -4.83 -9.33
N LYS A 154 -31.24 -3.98 -9.36
CA LYS A 154 -31.12 -2.55 -9.01
C LYS A 154 -30.70 -2.32 -7.55
N LYS A 155 -31.09 -3.20 -6.63
CA LYS A 155 -30.64 -3.13 -5.23
C LYS A 155 -29.15 -3.45 -5.13
N LEU A 156 -28.71 -4.53 -5.79
CA LEU A 156 -27.30 -4.95 -5.83
C LEU A 156 -26.41 -3.89 -6.49
N GLU A 157 -26.91 -3.18 -7.50
CA GLU A 157 -26.20 -2.04 -8.12
C GLU A 157 -25.92 -0.91 -7.13
N LYS A 158 -26.91 -0.53 -6.32
CA LYS A 158 -26.73 0.48 -5.27
C LYS A 158 -25.76 0.02 -4.19
N GLU A 159 -25.88 -1.24 -3.78
CA GLU A 159 -24.99 -1.85 -2.79
C GLU A 159 -23.54 -1.89 -3.28
N TYR A 160 -23.31 -2.39 -4.49
CA TYR A 160 -22.00 -2.43 -5.13
C TYR A 160 -21.39 -1.03 -5.27
N THR A 161 -22.19 -0.05 -5.71
CA THR A 161 -21.74 1.34 -5.80
C THR A 161 -21.28 1.86 -4.44
N THR A 162 -22.05 1.59 -3.37
CA THR A 162 -21.71 2.00 -2.00
C THR A 162 -20.40 1.35 -1.55
N ILE A 163 -20.22 0.06 -1.82
CA ILE A 163 -18.99 -0.68 -1.52
C ILE A 163 -17.81 -0.02 -2.23
N LYS A 164 -17.91 0.25 -3.54
CA LYS A 164 -16.82 0.85 -4.33
C LYS A 164 -16.51 2.28 -3.94
N THR A 165 -17.50 3.09 -3.59
CA THR A 165 -17.26 4.44 -3.06
C THR A 165 -16.49 4.36 -1.74
N LYS A 166 -16.91 3.49 -0.82
CA LYS A 166 -16.23 3.32 0.47
C LYS A 166 -14.80 2.80 0.31
N GLU A 167 -14.59 1.79 -0.55
CA GLU A 167 -13.25 1.29 -0.87
C GLU A 167 -12.35 2.42 -1.43
N MET A 168 -12.89 3.27 -2.30
CA MET A 168 -12.14 4.42 -2.85
C MET A 168 -11.76 5.42 -1.76
N GLU A 169 -12.69 5.78 -0.87
CA GLU A 169 -12.44 6.67 0.27
C GLU A 169 -11.36 6.10 1.21
N GLU A 170 -11.46 4.81 1.53
CA GLU A 170 -10.46 4.11 2.34
C GLU A 170 -9.08 4.11 1.67
N GLN A 171 -9.00 3.90 0.34
CA GLN A 171 -7.75 3.97 -0.40
C GLN A 171 -7.14 5.37 -0.41
N ILE A 172 -7.95 6.42 -0.48
CA ILE A 172 -7.51 7.81 -0.38
C ILE A 172 -6.93 8.07 1.02
N GLU A 173 -7.63 7.64 2.07
CA GLU A 173 -7.19 7.83 3.45
C GLU A 173 -5.91 7.02 3.75
N ILE A 174 -5.80 5.77 3.27
CA ILE A 174 -4.58 4.96 3.39
C ILE A 174 -3.40 5.67 2.73
N LYS A 175 -3.58 6.25 1.54
CA LYS A 175 -2.51 7.02 0.86
C LYS A 175 -2.10 8.25 1.65
N ARG A 176 -3.06 8.99 2.22
CA ARG A 176 -2.80 10.14 3.09
C ARG A 176 -2.00 9.73 4.32
N LEU A 177 -2.47 8.72 5.06
CA LEU A 177 -1.82 8.21 6.27
C LEU A 177 -0.42 7.68 5.99
N ARG A 178 -0.19 7.04 4.83
CA ARG A 178 1.16 6.60 4.41
C ARG A 178 2.11 7.78 4.20
N THR A 179 1.65 8.86 3.57
CA THR A 179 2.44 10.07 3.38
C THR A 179 2.76 10.76 4.70
N GLU A 180 1.77 10.89 5.59
CA GLU A 180 1.96 11.49 6.91
C GLU A 180 2.92 10.68 7.79
N ASN A 181 2.75 9.35 7.83
CA ASN A 181 3.68 8.47 8.55
C ASN A 181 5.11 8.58 8.03
N ARG A 182 5.31 8.75 6.72
CA ARG A 182 6.64 8.96 6.14
C ARG A 182 7.27 10.26 6.65
N LEU A 183 6.51 11.35 6.68
CA LEU A 183 6.99 12.65 7.16
C LEU A 183 7.30 12.63 8.66
N LEU A 184 6.43 12.00 9.46
CA LEU A 184 6.66 11.84 10.90
C LEU A 184 7.92 11.04 11.20
N LYS A 185 8.16 9.95 10.47
CA LYS A 185 9.41 9.17 10.60
C LYS A 185 10.65 10.02 10.28
N GLN A 186 10.62 10.83 9.23
CA GLN A 186 11.72 11.75 8.91
C GLN A 186 11.94 12.79 10.01
N ARG A 187 10.85 13.30 10.60
CA ARG A 187 10.94 14.26 11.70
C ARG A 187 11.55 13.63 12.96
N ILE A 188 11.15 12.41 13.31
CA ILE A 188 11.73 11.64 14.41
C ILE A 188 13.23 11.46 14.18
N GLU A 189 13.63 10.98 13.00
CA GLU A 189 15.06 10.78 12.67
C GLU A 189 15.87 12.09 12.78
N THR A 190 15.29 13.22 12.37
CA THR A 190 15.93 14.54 12.48
C THR A 190 16.11 14.94 13.95
N LEU A 191 15.05 14.78 14.76
CA LEU A 191 15.09 15.10 16.19
C LEU A 191 16.06 14.20 16.96
N GLU A 192 16.14 12.91 16.61
CA GLU A 192 17.09 11.97 17.19
C GLU A 192 18.54 12.40 16.89
N LYS A 193 18.84 12.82 15.66
CA LYS A 193 20.15 13.38 15.29
C LYS A 193 20.47 14.66 16.04
N GLU A 194 19.52 15.59 16.15
CA GLU A 194 19.68 16.83 16.91
C GLU A 194 19.93 16.56 18.40
N SER A 195 19.16 15.63 18.98
CA SER A 195 19.30 15.20 20.37
C SER A 195 20.67 14.58 20.64
N ALA A 196 21.14 13.69 19.77
CA ALA A 196 22.47 13.10 19.88
C ALA A 196 23.57 14.16 19.82
N SER A 197 23.49 15.10 18.87
CA SER A 197 24.45 16.21 18.75
C SER A 197 24.45 17.13 19.98
N LEU A 198 23.28 17.40 20.56
CA LEU A 198 23.19 18.16 21.81
C LEU A 198 23.84 17.43 22.99
N ALA A 199 23.60 16.12 23.11
CA ALA A 199 24.23 15.30 24.15
C ALA A 199 25.76 15.30 24.03
N ASP A 200 26.30 15.11 22.82
CA ASP A 200 27.74 15.15 22.57
C ASP A 200 28.35 16.50 22.96
N ARG A 201 27.71 17.61 22.60
CA ARG A 201 28.17 18.96 22.98
C ARG A 201 28.16 19.18 24.49
N LEU A 202 27.16 18.68 25.19
CA LEU A 202 27.08 18.77 26.65
C LEU A 202 28.20 17.98 27.32
N ILE A 203 28.43 16.74 26.88
CA ILE A 203 29.51 15.88 27.39
C ILE A 203 30.87 16.55 27.13
N GLN A 204 31.11 16.99 25.91
CA GLN A 204 32.37 17.66 25.55
C GLN A 204 32.58 18.93 26.41
N GLY A 205 31.54 19.76 26.57
CA GLY A 205 31.61 20.95 27.42
C GLY A 205 31.78 20.66 28.91
N GLN A 206 31.36 19.49 29.42
CA GLN A 206 31.67 19.06 30.78
C GLN A 206 33.12 18.58 30.91
N VAL A 207 33.61 17.81 29.93
CA VAL A 207 35.01 17.35 29.89
C VAL A 207 35.97 18.53 29.85
N THR A 208 35.73 19.51 28.96
CA THR A 208 36.57 20.70 28.87
C THR A 208 36.58 21.49 30.19
N ARG A 209 35.42 21.71 30.82
CA ARG A 209 35.35 22.38 32.13
C ARG A 209 36.08 21.62 33.23
N ALA A 210 36.03 20.28 33.22
CA ALA A 210 36.77 19.47 34.18
C ALA A 210 38.29 19.58 33.98
N GLN A 211 38.75 19.54 32.72
CA GLN A 211 40.16 19.73 32.37
C GLN A 211 40.67 21.13 32.78
N GLU A 212 39.91 22.18 32.46
CA GLU A 212 40.24 23.56 32.85
C GLU A 212 40.29 23.73 34.37
N ALA A 213 39.41 23.05 35.12
CA ALA A 213 39.41 23.09 36.58
C ALA A 213 40.65 22.39 37.17
N GLU A 214 41.06 21.26 36.58
CA GLU A 214 42.27 20.53 36.97
C GLU A 214 43.53 21.34 36.68
N GLU A 215 43.65 21.92 35.48
CA GLU A 215 44.76 22.82 35.13
C GLU A 215 44.81 24.04 36.05
N ASN A 216 43.68 24.71 36.29
CA ASN A 216 43.63 25.84 37.22
C ASN A 216 44.08 25.47 38.63
N TYR A 217 43.74 24.27 39.10
CA TYR A 217 44.18 23.79 40.41
C TYR A 217 45.70 23.57 40.43
N LEU A 218 46.26 22.95 39.39
CA LEU A 218 47.71 22.75 39.25
C LEU A 218 48.45 24.09 39.19
N THR A 219 48.02 25.03 38.34
CA THR A 219 48.63 26.36 38.24
C THR A 219 48.56 27.11 39.56
N LYS A 220 47.43 27.07 40.29
CA LYS A 220 47.31 27.68 41.62
C LYS A 220 48.30 27.06 42.62
N ARG A 221 48.50 25.74 42.57
CA ARG A 221 49.44 25.03 43.44
C ARG A 221 50.88 25.44 43.13
N GLU A 222 51.28 25.46 41.87
CA GLU A 222 52.61 25.89 41.44
C GLU A 222 52.87 27.35 41.82
N LEU A 223 51.89 28.23 41.60
CA LEU A 223 51.99 29.64 41.95
C LEU A 223 52.19 29.83 43.46
N ALA A 224 51.52 29.04 44.30
CA ALA A 224 51.72 29.06 45.75
C ALA A 224 53.15 28.63 46.13
N THR A 225 53.67 27.57 45.52
CA THR A 225 55.04 27.10 45.74
C THR A 225 56.07 28.15 45.33
N ILE A 226 55.92 28.77 44.15
CA ILE A 226 56.85 29.80 43.67
C ILE A 226 56.79 31.04 44.57
N LYS A 227 55.60 31.44 45.02
CA LYS A 227 55.45 32.54 45.98
C LYS A 227 56.20 32.25 47.28
N GLN A 228 56.04 31.06 47.85
CA GLN A 228 56.77 30.66 49.06
C GLN A 228 58.29 30.70 48.83
N GLN A 229 58.78 30.19 47.71
CA GLN A 229 60.21 30.24 47.37
C GLN A 229 60.72 31.67 47.21
N SER A 230 59.91 32.57 46.61
CA SER A 230 60.22 34.00 46.50
C SER A 230 60.31 34.64 47.88
N ASP A 231 59.35 34.39 48.77
CA ASP A 231 59.34 34.94 50.13
C ASP A 231 60.55 34.44 50.94
N GLU A 232 60.90 33.15 50.81
CA GLU A 232 62.12 32.59 51.42
C GLU A 232 63.39 33.21 50.85
N ALA A 233 63.46 33.46 49.54
CA ALA A 233 64.60 34.10 48.89
C ALA A 233 64.75 35.57 49.33
N ILE A 234 63.65 36.31 49.44
CA ILE A 234 63.63 37.68 49.98
C ILE A 234 64.16 37.69 51.42
N THR A 235 63.66 36.78 52.26
CA THR A 235 64.11 36.67 53.67
C THR A 235 65.61 36.38 53.76
N LYS A 236 66.12 35.47 52.92
CA LYS A 236 67.57 35.17 52.85
C LYS A 236 68.38 36.36 52.35
N LEU A 237 67.86 37.12 51.38
CA LEU A 237 68.51 38.33 50.88
C LEU A 237 68.62 39.37 52.00
N GLU A 238 67.54 39.64 52.74
CA GLU A 238 67.55 40.55 53.89
C GLU A 238 68.55 40.12 54.97
N GLN A 239 68.61 38.82 55.28
CA GLN A 239 69.61 38.27 56.21
C GLN A 239 71.04 38.49 55.72
N ALA A 240 71.31 38.23 54.43
CA ALA A 240 72.62 38.46 53.83
C ALA A 240 73.00 39.94 53.83
N GLU A 241 72.07 40.84 53.50
CA GLU A 241 72.27 42.30 53.56
C GLU A 241 72.58 42.78 54.98
N ASN A 242 71.85 42.28 55.99
CA ASN A 242 72.13 42.58 57.40
C ASN A 242 73.52 42.08 57.81
N THR A 243 73.89 40.86 57.38
CA THR A 243 75.23 40.29 57.65
C THR A 243 76.32 41.12 56.99
N ILE A 244 76.11 41.58 55.75
CA ILE A 244 77.03 42.50 55.05
C ILE A 244 77.15 43.82 55.81
N ARG A 245 76.05 44.39 56.32
CA ARG A 245 76.09 45.61 57.15
C ARG A 245 76.88 45.41 58.44
N GLU A 246 76.69 44.27 59.13
CA GLU A 246 77.43 43.93 60.34
C GLU A 246 78.93 43.76 60.05
N LEU A 247 79.28 43.04 58.98
CA LEU A 247 80.67 42.87 58.55
C LEU A 247 81.30 44.20 58.12
N GLN A 248 80.55 45.09 57.45
CA GLN A 248 81.01 46.45 57.11
C GLN A 248 81.22 47.32 58.37
N GLN A 249 80.34 47.22 59.37
CA GLN A 249 80.52 47.87 60.67
C GLN A 249 81.74 47.33 61.41
N GLN A 250 81.96 46.01 61.42
CA GLN A 250 83.15 45.40 62.00
C GLN A 250 84.42 45.82 61.25
N GLN A 251 84.38 45.91 59.93
CA GLN A 251 85.51 46.38 59.11
C GLN A 251 85.80 47.87 59.33
N GLN A 252 84.78 48.70 59.57
CA GLN A 252 84.94 50.09 60.04
C GLN A 252 85.54 50.15 61.45
N TRP A 253 85.10 49.28 62.37
CA TRP A 253 85.64 49.17 63.72
C TRP A 253 87.11 48.74 63.72
N VAL A 254 87.47 47.76 62.89
CA VAL A 254 88.86 47.30 62.70
C VAL A 254 89.72 48.39 62.03
N ARG A 255 89.18 49.18 61.10
CA ARG A 255 89.87 50.36 60.54
C ARG A 255 90.04 51.52 61.54
N LEU A 256 89.18 51.62 62.56
CA LEU A 256 89.28 52.60 63.65
C LEU A 256 90.28 52.17 64.75
N ILE A 257 90.72 50.90 64.78
CA ILE A 257 91.57 50.32 65.83
C ILE A 257 92.89 49.76 65.28
N ALA A 258 93.23 50.01 64.01
CA ALA A 258 94.53 49.65 63.44
C ALA A 258 95.52 50.84 63.43
N PRO A 259 96.40 50.99 64.44
CA PRO A 259 97.75 51.51 64.27
C PRO A 259 98.70 50.48 63.65
#